data_AF-A0A3G6T733-F1
#
_entry.id   AF-A0A3G6T733-F1
#
_cell.length_a   1.000
_cell.length_b   1.000
_cell.length_c   1.000
_cell.angle_alpha   90.00
_cell.angle_beta   90.00
_cell.angle_gamma   90.00
#
_symmetry.space_group_name_H-M   'P 1'
#
loop_
_entity.id
_entity.type
_entity.pdbx_description
1 polymer ?
#
loop_
_entity_poly.entity_id
_entity_poly.type
_entity_poly.pdbx_seq_one_letter_code
_entity_poly.pdbx_strand_id
1 'polypeptide(L)'
;MKTMIGNMKKLIIFFLIMFSLFNISGQKKKTQPKSTKGQLTCYLPNGEKYNVNPKTTIGDLDKQFEKEGRVWTAYLESEESIVTFKSFTMEPLYILVLNNKKYSAEYIQNLINSVNDNIVSYRFYWKNKVGFIANLESYIENNILDEQFLLSTMGRPTEIKTMLYGGENTRCFVYKELGFRIFLENDKAIGYERIE
;
A
#
# COMPACT_ATOMS: atom_id res chain seq x y z
N MET A 1 -39.22 56.95 -31.12
CA MET A 1 -38.00 56.36 -30.53
C MET A 1 -38.03 56.23 -28.98
N LYS A 2 -39.13 56.54 -28.27
CA LYS A 2 -39.25 56.37 -26.80
C LYS A 2 -40.03 55.12 -26.34
N THR A 3 -40.72 54.41 -27.24
CA THR A 3 -41.57 53.25 -26.90
C THR A 3 -40.88 51.89 -27.04
N MET A 4 -39.82 51.76 -27.86
CA MET A 4 -39.10 50.49 -28.03
C MET A 4 -38.16 50.15 -26.85
N ILE A 5 -37.58 51.17 -26.20
CA ILE A 5 -36.61 50.98 -25.10
C ILE A 5 -37.29 50.46 -23.82
N GLY A 6 -38.55 50.84 -23.57
CA GLY A 6 -39.31 50.37 -22.42
C GLY A 6 -39.65 48.88 -22.48
N ASN A 7 -39.96 48.37 -23.67
CA ASN A 7 -40.31 46.97 -23.88
C ASN A 7 -39.08 46.05 -23.88
N MET A 8 -37.94 46.50 -24.41
CA MET A 8 -36.68 45.74 -24.32
C MET A 8 -36.19 45.60 -22.88
N LYS A 9 -36.28 46.65 -22.04
CA LYS A 9 -35.89 46.56 -20.63
C LYS A 9 -36.77 45.60 -19.84
N LYS A 10 -38.08 45.55 -20.13
CA LYS A 10 -39.01 44.59 -19.51
C LYS A 10 -38.72 43.14 -19.92
N LEU A 11 -38.34 42.91 -21.18
CA LEU A 11 -37.96 41.58 -21.69
C LEU A 11 -36.67 41.06 -21.05
N ILE A 12 -35.67 41.91 -20.86
CA ILE A 12 -34.40 41.54 -20.22
C ILE A 12 -34.61 41.19 -18.74
N ILE A 13 -35.46 41.95 -18.03
CA ILE A 13 -35.79 41.67 -16.62
C ILE A 13 -36.57 40.36 -16.49
N PHE A 14 -37.50 40.08 -17.42
CA PHE A 14 -38.26 38.83 -17.42
C PHE A 14 -37.36 37.61 -17.67
N PHE A 15 -36.36 37.73 -18.56
CA PHE A 15 -35.38 36.67 -18.81
C PHE A 15 -34.47 36.40 -17.60
N LEU A 16 -34.04 37.44 -16.88
CA LEU A 16 -33.20 37.30 -15.69
C LEU A 16 -33.93 36.65 -14.50
N ILE A 17 -35.23 36.91 -14.33
CA ILE A 17 -36.04 36.29 -13.27
C ILE A 17 -36.34 34.82 -13.60
N MET A 18 -36.56 34.48 -14.87
CA MET A 18 -36.71 33.08 -15.29
C MET A 18 -35.41 32.29 -15.11
N PHE A 19 -34.24 32.90 -15.36
CA PHE A 19 -32.94 32.24 -15.17
C PHE A 19 -32.57 32.01 -13.69
N SER A 20 -33.07 32.85 -12.77
CA SER A 20 -32.84 32.67 -11.33
C SER A 20 -33.76 31.62 -10.71
N LEU A 21 -34.98 31.44 -11.24
CA LEU A 21 -35.92 30.41 -10.76
C LEU A 21 -35.52 28.99 -11.21
N PHE A 22 -34.87 28.82 -12.36
CA PHE A 22 -34.36 27.52 -12.83
C PHE A 22 -33.11 27.03 -12.08
N ASN A 23 -32.40 27.88 -11.34
CA ASN A 23 -31.21 27.49 -10.58
C ASN A 23 -31.49 27.07 -9.12
N ILE A 24 -32.73 27.18 -8.63
CA ILE A 24 -33.06 26.91 -7.22
C ILE A 24 -33.57 25.45 -7.00
N SER A 25 -33.89 24.72 -8.06
CA SER A 25 -34.47 23.37 -7.99
C SER A 25 -33.56 22.31 -8.62
N GLY A 26 -32.34 22.12 -8.08
CA GLY A 26 -31.43 21.14 -8.69
C GLY A 26 -30.21 20.66 -7.91
N GLN A 27 -29.99 21.09 -6.67
CA GLN A 27 -28.98 20.47 -5.81
C GLN A 27 -29.63 20.01 -4.50
N LYS A 28 -30.55 19.03 -4.60
CA LYS A 28 -30.60 18.03 -3.54
C LYS A 28 -29.20 17.42 -3.54
N LYS A 29 -28.34 17.86 -2.61
CA LYS A 29 -27.13 17.12 -2.25
C LYS A 29 -27.60 15.67 -2.20
N LYS A 30 -27.13 14.83 -3.14
CA LYS A 30 -27.20 13.39 -2.94
C LYS A 30 -26.54 13.24 -1.58
N THR A 31 -27.35 13.00 -0.55
CA THR A 31 -26.85 12.50 0.71
C THR A 31 -26.13 11.25 0.25
N GLN A 32 -24.80 11.34 0.11
CA GLN A 32 -24.00 10.13 0.01
C GLN A 32 -24.53 9.28 1.15
N PRO A 33 -24.95 8.03 0.89
CA PRO A 33 -25.31 7.15 1.99
C PRO A 33 -24.18 7.32 2.99
N LYS A 34 -24.50 7.76 4.23
CA LYS A 34 -23.52 7.85 5.30
C LYS A 34 -22.78 6.54 5.19
N SER A 35 -21.53 6.58 4.73
CA SER A 35 -20.75 5.35 4.61
C SER A 35 -20.83 4.79 6.02
N THR A 36 -21.50 3.66 6.19
CA THR A 36 -21.27 2.82 7.35
C THR A 36 -19.78 2.73 7.38
N LYS A 37 -19.14 3.45 8.32
CA LYS A 37 -17.70 3.38 8.51
C LYS A 37 -17.46 1.89 8.69
N GLY A 38 -16.93 1.23 7.66
CA GLY A 38 -16.58 -0.18 7.75
C GLY A 38 -15.73 -0.28 9.00
N GLN A 39 -16.24 -0.96 10.01
CA GLN A 39 -15.57 -1.01 11.29
C GLN A 39 -14.37 -1.93 11.06
N LEU A 40 -13.22 -1.32 10.83
CA LEU A 40 -11.97 -1.99 10.60
C LEU A 40 -11.61 -2.79 11.85
N THR A 41 -11.54 -4.11 11.71
CA THR A 41 -11.07 -4.98 12.78
C THR A 41 -9.65 -5.44 12.44
N CYS A 42 -8.71 -5.19 13.35
CA CYS A 42 -7.32 -5.62 13.18
C CYS A 42 -7.05 -6.90 13.98
N TYR A 43 -6.29 -7.80 13.37
CA TYR A 43 -5.82 -9.05 13.95
C TYR A 43 -4.30 -9.14 13.85
N LEU A 44 -3.69 -9.69 14.89
CA LEU A 44 -2.31 -10.18 14.85
C LEU A 44 -2.23 -11.49 14.05
N PRO A 45 -1.05 -11.88 13.56
CA PRO A 45 -0.88 -13.12 12.80
C PRO A 45 -1.35 -14.36 13.57
N ASN A 46 -1.20 -14.37 14.89
CA ASN A 46 -1.68 -15.46 15.76
C ASN A 46 -3.22 -15.52 15.92
N GLY A 47 -3.97 -14.58 15.34
CA GLY A 47 -5.43 -14.50 15.42
C GLY A 47 -5.99 -13.68 16.59
N GLU A 48 -5.12 -13.13 17.44
CA GLU A 48 -5.56 -12.24 18.51
C GLU A 48 -6.03 -10.89 17.95
N LYS A 49 -7.13 -10.37 18.49
CA LYS A 49 -7.63 -9.06 18.07
C LYS A 49 -6.71 -7.95 18.58
N TYR A 50 -6.23 -7.12 17.66
CA TYR A 50 -5.42 -5.95 17.98
C TYR A 50 -6.32 -4.70 18.03
N ASN A 51 -6.30 -4.01 19.17
CA ASN A 51 -7.13 -2.83 19.38
C ASN A 51 -6.47 -1.59 18.77
N VAL A 52 -6.81 -1.27 17.52
CA VAL A 52 -6.34 -0.07 16.83
C VAL A 52 -7.10 1.15 17.35
N ASN A 53 -6.38 2.23 17.65
CA ASN A 53 -7.00 3.52 17.96
C ASN A 53 -7.78 4.02 16.72
N PRO A 54 -9.06 4.39 16.83
CA PRO A 54 -9.87 4.83 15.69
C PRO A 54 -9.32 6.03 14.89
N LYS A 55 -8.32 6.75 15.43
CA LYS A 55 -7.64 7.87 14.76
C LYS A 55 -6.37 7.47 14.03
N THR A 56 -5.85 6.26 14.24
CA THR A 56 -4.63 5.74 13.62
C THR A 56 -4.87 5.54 12.12
N THR A 57 -4.01 6.12 11.28
CA THR A 57 -4.01 5.86 9.84
C THR A 57 -3.36 4.51 9.53
N ILE A 58 -3.55 3.96 8.33
CA ILE A 58 -2.84 2.73 7.92
C ILE A 58 -1.32 2.92 8.01
N GLY A 59 -0.79 4.07 7.58
CA GLY A 59 0.65 4.34 7.68
C GLY A 59 1.17 4.46 9.11
N ASP A 60 0.35 4.94 10.06
CA ASP A 60 0.71 4.92 11.48
C ASP A 60 0.71 3.48 12.03
N LEU A 61 -0.24 2.65 11.60
CA LEU A 61 -0.29 1.23 11.95
C LEU A 61 0.91 0.48 11.38
N ASP A 62 1.27 0.72 10.12
CA ASP A 62 2.46 0.15 9.48
C ASP A 62 3.71 0.43 10.33
N LYS A 63 3.88 1.69 10.76
CA LYS A 63 5.01 2.11 11.60
C LYS A 63 5.00 1.54 13.02
N GLN A 64 3.85 1.09 13.52
CA GLN A 64 3.77 0.39 14.81
C GLN A 64 4.31 -1.04 14.72
N PHE A 65 4.13 -1.70 13.57
CA PHE A 65 4.58 -3.08 13.35
C PHE A 65 5.96 -3.16 12.67
N GLU A 66 6.30 -2.19 11.82
CA GLU A 66 7.59 -2.06 11.15
C GLU A 66 7.99 -0.57 11.16
N LYS A 67 8.93 -0.20 12.02
CA LYS A 67 9.27 1.20 12.34
C LYS A 67 9.54 2.08 11.11
N GLU A 68 10.13 1.50 10.07
CA GLU A 68 10.52 2.19 8.85
C GLU A 68 9.37 2.24 7.81
N GLY A 69 8.22 1.62 8.10
CA GLY A 69 7.04 1.57 7.24
C GLY A 69 7.23 0.70 5.99
N ARG A 70 8.20 -0.21 6.00
CA ARG A 70 8.53 -1.11 4.89
C ARG A 70 7.57 -2.30 4.92
N VAL A 71 6.37 -2.09 4.41
CA VAL A 71 5.32 -3.11 4.36
C VAL A 71 4.85 -3.42 2.94
N TRP A 72 4.40 -4.66 2.75
CA TRP A 72 3.70 -5.14 1.56
C TRP A 72 2.28 -5.54 1.97
N THR A 73 1.28 -5.20 1.17
CA THR A 73 -0.13 -5.49 1.47
C THR A 73 -0.78 -6.28 0.36
N ALA A 74 -1.57 -7.29 0.74
CA ALA A 74 -2.43 -8.05 -0.16
C ALA A 74 -3.88 -7.73 0.15
N TYR A 75 -4.65 -7.28 -0.85
CA TYR A 75 -6.10 -7.17 -0.72
C TYR A 75 -6.77 -8.45 -1.24
N LEU A 76 -7.43 -9.15 -0.33
CA LEU A 76 -8.25 -10.31 -0.59
C LEU A 76 -9.69 -9.83 -0.81
N GLU A 77 -10.04 -9.56 -2.07
CA GLU A 77 -11.33 -8.96 -2.44
C GLU A 77 -12.53 -9.80 -1.97
N SER A 78 -12.48 -11.12 -2.16
CA SER A 78 -13.58 -12.02 -1.74
C SER A 78 -13.80 -12.05 -0.22
N GLU A 79 -12.74 -11.83 0.54
CA GLU A 79 -12.77 -11.86 2.01
C GLU A 79 -12.89 -10.46 2.63
N GLU A 80 -12.95 -9.41 1.80
CA GLU A 80 -12.90 -8.00 2.21
C GLU A 80 -11.80 -7.73 3.24
N SER A 81 -10.61 -8.30 3.01
CA SER A 81 -9.52 -8.32 3.98
C SER A 81 -8.22 -7.81 3.36
N ILE A 82 -7.41 -7.13 4.17
CA ILE A 82 -6.05 -6.72 3.82
C ILE A 82 -5.10 -7.49 4.73
N VAL A 83 -4.18 -8.24 4.15
CA VAL A 83 -3.10 -8.91 4.88
C VAL A 83 -1.83 -8.10 4.65
N THR A 84 -1.22 -7.64 5.73
CA THR A 84 0.01 -6.82 5.69
C THR A 84 1.20 -7.65 6.14
N PHE A 85 2.29 -7.53 5.40
CA PHE A 85 3.53 -8.25 5.59
C PHE A 85 4.70 -7.28 5.68
N LYS A 86 5.78 -7.68 6.32
CA LYS A 86 7.05 -6.98 6.24
C LYS A 86 7.56 -7.09 4.82
N SER A 87 7.93 -5.96 4.23
CA SER A 87 8.60 -5.98 2.93
C SER A 87 9.84 -6.86 3.02
N PHE A 88 10.11 -7.57 1.93
CA PHE A 88 11.27 -8.43 1.71
C PHE A 88 11.33 -9.77 2.44
N THR A 89 10.63 -9.97 3.55
CA THR A 89 10.60 -11.29 4.22
C THR A 89 9.28 -12.02 4.04
N MET A 90 8.22 -11.32 3.59
CA MET A 90 6.85 -11.86 3.59
C MET A 90 6.42 -12.36 4.97
N GLU A 91 7.02 -11.84 6.04
CA GLU A 91 6.60 -12.11 7.41
C GLU A 91 5.28 -11.37 7.67
N PRO A 92 4.20 -12.06 8.07
CA PRO A 92 2.91 -11.40 8.31
C PRO A 92 3.00 -10.48 9.53
N LEU A 93 2.51 -9.26 9.40
CA LEU A 93 2.52 -8.25 10.46
C LEU A 93 1.15 -8.10 11.11
N TYR A 94 0.11 -7.88 10.31
CA TYR A 94 -1.27 -7.73 10.79
C TYR A 94 -2.29 -7.97 9.67
N ILE A 95 -3.54 -8.21 10.05
CA ILE A 95 -4.66 -8.41 9.13
C ILE A 95 -5.75 -7.41 9.46
N LEU A 96 -6.23 -6.69 8.45
CA LEU A 96 -7.38 -5.80 8.56
C LEU A 96 -8.56 -6.43 7.86
N VAL A 97 -9.64 -6.67 8.60
CA VAL A 97 -10.91 -7.11 8.02
C VAL A 97 -11.86 -5.91 7.96
N LEU A 98 -12.44 -5.67 6.77
CA LEU A 98 -13.30 -4.52 6.49
C LEU A 98 -14.77 -4.78 6.89
N ASN A 99 -14.99 -5.73 7.78
CA ASN A 99 -16.29 -6.07 8.35
C ASN A 99 -16.20 -6.32 9.87
N ASN A 100 -17.36 -6.43 10.51
CA ASN A 100 -17.46 -6.49 11.97
C ASN A 100 -17.51 -7.92 12.52
N LYS A 101 -17.20 -8.92 11.69
CA LYS A 101 -17.26 -10.32 12.11
C LYS A 101 -16.08 -10.64 13.02
N LYS A 102 -16.28 -11.57 13.92
CA LYS A 102 -15.22 -12.17 14.73
C LYS A 102 -14.72 -13.42 14.01
N TYR A 103 -13.42 -13.49 13.79
CA TYR A 103 -12.77 -14.64 13.17
C TYR A 103 -11.96 -15.45 14.18
N SER A 104 -11.84 -16.75 13.92
CA SER A 104 -10.95 -17.64 14.65
C SER A 104 -9.50 -17.43 14.21
N ALA A 105 -8.55 -17.85 15.05
CA ALA A 105 -7.14 -17.86 14.67
C ALA A 105 -6.87 -18.70 13.41
N GLU A 106 -7.56 -19.83 13.26
CA GLU A 106 -7.49 -20.68 12.08
C GLU A 106 -7.91 -19.93 10.80
N TYR A 107 -8.99 -19.14 10.85
CA TYR A 107 -9.41 -18.35 9.70
C TYR A 107 -8.38 -17.26 9.36
N ILE A 108 -7.80 -16.59 10.36
CA ILE A 108 -6.73 -15.60 10.14
C ILE A 108 -5.51 -16.25 9.48
N GLN A 109 -5.12 -17.45 9.91
CA GLN A 109 -4.05 -18.22 9.28
C GLN A 109 -4.40 -18.61 7.84
N ASN A 110 -5.64 -19.00 7.57
CA ASN A 110 -6.10 -19.27 6.22
C ASN A 110 -6.04 -18.03 5.31
N LEU A 111 -6.35 -16.84 5.83
CA LEU A 111 -6.17 -15.60 5.07
C LEU A 111 -4.70 -15.37 4.72
N ILE A 112 -3.78 -15.51 5.68
CA ILE A 112 -2.34 -15.37 5.43
C ILE A 112 -1.88 -16.36 4.35
N ASN A 113 -2.24 -17.63 4.48
CA ASN A 113 -1.83 -18.69 3.56
C ASN A 113 -2.49 -18.60 2.17
N SER A 114 -3.64 -17.91 2.07
CA SER A 114 -4.32 -17.69 0.78
C SER A 114 -3.59 -16.68 -0.10
N VAL A 115 -2.73 -15.85 0.50
CA VAL A 115 -1.91 -14.89 -0.23
C VAL A 115 -0.84 -15.65 -1.02
N ASN A 116 -1.00 -15.63 -2.34
CA ASN A 116 -0.04 -16.18 -3.29
C ASN A 116 0.47 -15.09 -4.24
N ASP A 117 1.51 -15.40 -5.00
CA ASP A 117 2.17 -14.47 -5.93
C ASP A 117 1.22 -13.83 -6.97
N ASN A 118 0.03 -14.40 -7.20
CA ASN A 118 -0.97 -13.88 -8.14
C ASN A 118 -1.92 -12.85 -7.51
N ILE A 119 -2.02 -12.78 -6.19
CA ILE A 119 -2.84 -11.78 -5.47
C ILE A 119 -1.99 -10.53 -5.29
N VAL A 120 -2.07 -9.64 -6.27
CA VAL A 120 -1.22 -8.45 -6.31
C VAL A 120 -2.05 -7.18 -6.17
N SER A 121 -1.98 -6.56 -5.00
CA SER A 121 -2.33 -5.15 -4.84
C SER A 121 -1.31 -4.44 -3.97
N TYR A 122 -0.13 -4.16 -4.53
CA TYR A 122 0.93 -3.45 -3.82
C TYR A 122 0.51 -1.99 -3.56
N ARG A 123 0.45 -1.58 -2.29
CA ARG A 123 0.31 -0.17 -1.92
C ARG A 123 1.58 0.31 -1.22
N PHE A 124 2.49 0.89 -2.00
CA PHE A 124 3.47 1.83 -1.47
C PHE A 124 2.94 3.24 -1.66
N TYR A 125 3.11 4.11 -0.67
CA TYR A 125 2.89 5.55 -0.83
C TYR A 125 4.00 6.20 -1.67
N TRP A 126 4.26 5.65 -2.86
CA TRP A 126 4.89 6.30 -4.00
C TRP A 126 4.69 5.36 -5.21
N LYS A 127 3.78 5.75 -6.12
CA LYS A 127 3.55 5.20 -7.47
C LYS A 127 3.62 3.66 -7.64
N ASN A 128 2.43 3.05 -7.71
CA ASN A 128 2.08 1.75 -8.32
C ASN A 128 3.24 0.95 -8.97
N LYS A 129 3.68 -0.17 -8.36
CA LYS A 129 4.23 -1.36 -9.06
C LYS A 129 4.22 -2.60 -8.16
N VAL A 130 4.17 -3.76 -8.79
CA VAL A 130 3.96 -5.13 -8.27
C VAL A 130 5.28 -5.78 -7.79
N GLY A 131 5.22 -6.55 -6.69
CA GLY A 131 6.13 -7.68 -6.42
C GLY A 131 7.46 -7.37 -5.75
N PHE A 132 7.85 -8.26 -4.82
CA PHE A 132 9.10 -8.36 -4.05
C PHE A 132 10.40 -7.95 -4.76
N ILE A 133 10.49 -8.12 -6.09
CA ILE A 133 11.72 -7.91 -6.87
C ILE A 133 11.75 -6.58 -7.63
N ALA A 134 10.61 -5.91 -7.80
CA ALA A 134 10.56 -4.64 -8.53
C ALA A 134 11.20 -3.45 -7.79
N ASN A 135 11.53 -3.60 -6.50
CA ASN A 135 12.14 -2.51 -5.71
C ASN A 135 13.61 -2.71 -5.35
N LEU A 136 14.19 -3.93 -5.48
CA LEU A 136 15.63 -4.11 -5.24
C LEU A 136 16.46 -3.22 -6.18
N GLU A 137 16.10 -3.20 -7.46
CA GLU A 137 16.71 -2.32 -8.48
C GLU A 137 16.64 -0.86 -8.07
N SER A 138 15.43 -0.35 -7.78
CA SER A 138 15.26 1.05 -7.37
C SER A 138 16.04 1.38 -6.10
N TYR A 139 16.13 0.48 -5.12
CA TYR A 139 16.86 0.75 -3.88
C TYR A 139 18.38 0.69 -4.08
N ILE A 140 18.86 -0.15 -4.99
CA ILE A 140 20.27 -0.19 -5.43
C ILE A 140 20.60 1.10 -6.17
N GLU A 141 19.81 1.48 -7.18
CA GLU A 141 20.00 2.69 -7.99
C GLU A 141 20.01 3.98 -7.15
N ASN A 142 19.20 4.03 -6.09
CA ASN A 142 19.14 5.18 -5.17
C ASN A 142 20.13 5.08 -3.99
N ASN A 143 21.06 4.11 -3.98
CA ASN A 143 22.06 3.89 -2.93
C ASN A 143 21.50 3.68 -1.50
N ILE A 144 20.27 3.17 -1.41
CA ILE A 144 19.54 2.94 -0.16
C ILE A 144 19.93 1.61 0.48
N LEU A 145 20.15 0.57 -0.34
CA LEU A 145 20.53 -0.76 0.14
C LEU A 145 22.00 -0.79 0.57
N ASP A 146 22.26 -0.67 1.87
CA ASP A 146 23.55 -1.04 2.47
C ASP A 146 23.47 -2.32 3.31
N GLU A 147 24.62 -2.81 3.74
CA GLU A 147 24.74 -3.98 4.61
C GLU A 147 23.82 -3.90 5.84
N GLN A 148 23.79 -2.76 6.52
CA GLN A 148 22.94 -2.59 7.70
C GLN A 148 21.45 -2.65 7.34
N PHE A 149 21.04 -2.02 6.23
CA PHE A 149 19.69 -2.12 5.72
C PHE A 149 19.34 -3.58 5.39
N LEU A 150 20.21 -4.30 4.68
CA LEU A 150 20.01 -5.70 4.30
C LEU A 150 19.81 -6.58 5.54
N LEU A 151 20.70 -6.46 6.52
CA LEU A 151 20.67 -7.27 7.75
C LEU A 151 19.45 -6.95 8.63
N SER A 152 19.08 -5.68 8.76
CA SER A 152 17.90 -5.28 9.55
C SER A 152 16.58 -5.65 8.90
N THR A 153 16.55 -5.72 7.56
CA THR A 153 15.33 -5.97 6.79
C THR A 153 15.12 -7.46 6.57
N MET A 154 16.13 -8.13 6.00
CA MET A 154 16.06 -9.50 5.50
C MET A 154 16.73 -10.51 6.45
N GLY A 155 17.32 -10.03 7.55
CA GLY A 155 18.06 -10.86 8.47
C GLY A 155 19.45 -11.22 7.96
N ARG A 156 20.09 -12.18 8.64
CA ARG A 156 21.41 -12.67 8.24
C ARG A 156 21.29 -13.48 6.94
N PRO A 157 22.16 -13.26 5.94
CA PRO A 157 22.20 -14.09 4.76
C PRO A 157 22.56 -15.52 5.13
N THR A 158 22.12 -16.48 4.31
CA THR A 158 22.48 -17.89 4.42
C THR A 158 23.99 -18.09 4.28
N GLU A 159 24.63 -17.34 3.37
CA GLU A 159 26.08 -17.37 3.14
C GLU A 159 26.60 -15.96 2.82
N ILE A 160 27.84 -15.69 3.23
CA ILE A 160 28.62 -14.53 2.77
C ILE A 160 29.87 -15.08 2.07
N LYS A 161 30.05 -14.74 0.80
CA LYS A 161 31.20 -15.21 0.00
C LYS A 161 31.62 -14.18 -1.03
N THR A 162 32.77 -14.40 -1.66
CA THR A 162 33.22 -13.58 -2.79
C THR A 162 32.80 -14.25 -4.10
N MET A 163 32.23 -13.47 -5.02
CA MET A 163 31.81 -13.93 -6.35
C MET A 163 32.17 -12.89 -7.41
N LEU A 164 32.34 -13.34 -8.64
CA LEU A 164 32.58 -12.43 -9.76
C LEU A 164 31.28 -11.71 -10.14
N TYR A 165 31.28 -10.37 -10.13
CA TYR A 165 30.18 -9.54 -10.60
C TYR A 165 30.74 -8.34 -11.37
N GLY A 166 30.22 -8.07 -12.57
CA GLY A 166 30.74 -6.98 -13.42
C GLY A 166 32.22 -7.13 -13.83
N GLY A 167 32.81 -8.33 -13.70
CA GLY A 167 34.23 -8.58 -13.97
C GLY A 167 35.15 -8.42 -12.76
N GLU A 168 34.62 -8.11 -11.58
CA GLU A 168 35.38 -7.93 -10.35
C GLU A 168 34.98 -8.92 -9.27
N ASN A 169 35.91 -9.22 -8.35
CA ASN A 169 35.64 -10.06 -7.18
C ASN A 169 34.89 -9.25 -6.13
N THR A 170 33.59 -9.47 -6.02
CA THR A 170 32.69 -8.69 -5.18
C THR A 170 32.18 -9.52 -4.01
N ARG A 171 31.99 -8.89 -2.85
CA ARG A 171 31.38 -9.53 -1.69
C ARG A 171 29.90 -9.79 -1.99
N CYS A 172 29.39 -10.97 -1.67
CA CYS A 172 28.07 -11.44 -2.06
C CYS A 172 27.35 -12.01 -0.84
N PHE A 173 26.14 -11.51 -0.58
CA PHE A 173 25.22 -12.02 0.42
C PHE A 173 24.20 -12.93 -0.27
N VAL A 174 24.13 -14.19 0.15
CA VAL A 174 23.23 -15.19 -0.46
C VAL A 174 22.04 -15.41 0.47
N TYR A 175 20.83 -15.17 -0.02
CA TYR A 175 19.58 -15.42 0.69
C TYR A 175 18.83 -16.58 0.01
N LYS A 176 19.19 -17.82 0.35
CA LYS A 176 18.68 -19.02 -0.35
C LYS A 176 17.17 -19.15 -0.24
N GLU A 177 16.61 -18.95 0.95
CA GLU A 177 15.16 -19.03 1.18
C GLU A 177 14.39 -17.96 0.41
N LEU A 178 15.03 -16.83 0.11
CA LEU A 178 14.43 -15.73 -0.64
C LEU A 178 14.70 -15.81 -2.15
N GLY A 179 15.49 -16.79 -2.61
CA GLY A 179 15.77 -17.01 -4.04
C GLY A 179 16.60 -15.93 -4.71
N PHE A 180 17.44 -15.20 -3.97
CA PHE A 180 18.38 -14.24 -4.58
C PHE A 180 19.71 -14.14 -3.84
N ARG A 181 20.68 -13.51 -4.54
CA ARG A 181 21.94 -13.04 -3.98
C ARG A 181 22.12 -11.56 -4.28
N ILE A 182 22.76 -10.82 -3.37
CA ILE A 182 23.04 -9.38 -3.50
C ILE A 182 24.54 -9.17 -3.45
N PHE A 183 25.04 -8.35 -4.35
CA PHE A 183 26.46 -8.00 -4.48
C PHE A 183 26.71 -6.67 -3.80
N LEU A 184 27.76 -6.61 -2.97
CA LEU A 184 28.12 -5.45 -2.18
C LEU A 184 29.53 -4.97 -2.49
N GLU A 185 29.66 -3.66 -2.67
CA GLU A 185 30.91 -2.93 -2.75
C GLU A 185 30.87 -1.79 -1.74
N ASN A 186 31.91 -1.63 -0.91
CA ASN A 186 31.96 -0.63 0.17
C ASN A 186 30.68 -0.62 1.03
N ASP A 187 30.21 -1.81 1.42
CA ASP A 187 28.99 -2.06 2.19
C ASP A 187 27.69 -1.59 1.52
N LYS A 188 27.71 -1.19 0.25
CA LYS A 188 26.55 -0.80 -0.55
C LYS A 188 26.22 -1.85 -1.58
N ALA A 189 24.94 -2.16 -1.74
CA ALA A 189 24.47 -3.08 -2.77
C ALA A 189 24.67 -2.44 -4.15
N ILE A 190 25.34 -3.16 -5.05
CA ILE A 190 25.61 -2.73 -6.43
C ILE A 190 24.87 -3.58 -7.47
N GLY A 191 24.20 -4.63 -7.03
CA GLY A 191 23.56 -5.60 -7.91
C GLY A 191 22.88 -6.73 -7.17
N TYR A 192 22.05 -7.48 -7.88
CA TYR A 192 21.44 -8.70 -7.37
C TYR A 192 21.21 -9.68 -8.53
N GLU A 193 21.13 -10.97 -8.19
CA GLU A 193 20.78 -12.02 -9.14
C GLU A 193 19.82 -13.01 -8.45
N ARG A 194 18.87 -13.54 -9.21
CA ARG A 194 18.02 -14.64 -8.74
C ARG A 194 18.83 -15.93 -8.71
N ILE A 195 18.54 -16.77 -7.73
CA ILE A 195 19.09 -18.12 -7.60
C ILE A 195 17.92 -19.09 -7.55
N GLU A 196 18.04 -20.17 -8.34
CA GLU A 196 17.10 -21.30 -8.35
C GLU A 196 17.36 -22.26 -7.19
#